data_AF-Q6I7B3-F1
#
_entry.id   AF-Q6I7B3-F1
#
_cell.length_a   1.000
_cell.length_b   1.000
_cell.length_c   1.000
_cell.angle_alpha   90.00
_cell.angle_beta   90.00
_cell.angle_gamma   90.00
#
_symmetry.space_group_name_H-M   'P 1'
#
loop_
_entity.id
_entity.type
_entity.pdbx_description
1 polymer ?
#
loop_
_entity_poly.entity_id
_entity_poly.type
_entity_poly.pdbx_seq_one_letter_code
_entity_poly.pdbx_strand_id
1 'polypeptide(L)'
;MSVIKPEMKMKYFMDGSVNGHEFTVEGEGTGKPYEGHQEMTLRVTMAKGGPMPFSFDLVSHTFCYGHRPFTKYPEEIPDYFKQAFPEGLSWERSLQFEDGGFAAVSAHISLRGNCFEHKSKFVGVNFPADGPVMQNQSSDWEPSTEKITTCDGVLKGDVTMFLKLAGGGNHKCQFKTTYKAAKKILKMPQSHFIGHRLVRKTEGNITELVEDAVAHC
;
A
#
# COMPACT_ATOMS: atom_id res chain seq x y z
N MET A 1 19.48 17.41 9.86
CA MET A 1 19.53 15.94 10.01
C MET A 1 18.20 15.39 9.56
N SER A 2 18.18 14.26 8.81
CA SER A 2 16.94 13.60 8.40
C SER A 2 16.13 13.19 9.63
N VAL A 3 14.82 13.42 9.62
CA VAL A 3 13.91 12.95 10.67
C VAL A 3 13.62 11.44 10.57
N ILE A 4 13.94 10.84 9.43
CA ILE A 4 13.79 9.40 9.17
C ILE A 4 14.98 8.65 9.76
N LYS A 5 14.70 7.78 10.73
CA LYS A 5 15.71 6.95 11.42
C LYS A 5 15.88 5.59 10.75
N PRO A 6 16.99 4.86 11.03
CA PRO A 6 17.17 3.49 10.57
C PRO A 6 16.06 2.53 10.98
N GLU A 7 15.43 2.78 12.13
CA GLU A 7 14.27 2.05 12.63
C GLU A 7 13.12 3.02 12.93
N MET A 8 11.94 2.70 12.40
CA MET A 8 10.73 3.50 12.56
C MET A 8 9.57 2.60 12.97
N LYS A 9 8.60 3.19 13.67
CA LYS A 9 7.33 2.56 14.05
C LYS A 9 6.21 3.05 13.13
N MET A 10 5.13 2.29 13.05
CA MET A 10 3.94 2.65 12.29
C MET A 10 2.68 2.38 13.09
N LYS A 11 1.68 3.23 12.89
CA LYS A 11 0.29 3.03 13.32
C LYS A 11 -0.63 3.23 12.14
N TYR A 12 -1.60 2.33 11.99
CA TYR A 12 -2.52 2.29 10.87
C TYR A 12 -3.96 2.47 11.33
N PHE A 13 -4.69 3.26 10.56
CA PHE A 13 -6.15 3.39 10.67
C PHE A 13 -6.75 3.47 9.25
N MET A 14 -7.76 2.67 8.98
CA MET A 14 -8.51 2.67 7.73
C MET A 14 -10.01 2.67 8.01
N ASP A 15 -10.74 3.54 7.32
CA ASP A 15 -12.17 3.40 7.10
C ASP A 15 -12.41 2.79 5.71
N GLY A 16 -13.21 1.74 5.61
CA GLY A 16 -13.38 0.97 4.39
C GLY A 16 -14.83 0.60 4.09
N SER A 17 -15.17 0.49 2.81
CA SER A 17 -16.40 -0.16 2.33
C SER A 17 -16.11 -0.95 1.05
N VAL A 18 -16.51 -2.21 0.99
CA VAL A 18 -16.36 -3.07 -0.20
C VAL A 18 -17.71 -3.70 -0.50
N ASN A 19 -18.27 -3.45 -1.69
CA ASN A 19 -19.61 -3.90 -2.08
C ASN A 19 -20.69 -3.60 -1.00
N GLY A 20 -20.57 -2.46 -0.30
CA GLY A 20 -21.48 -2.06 0.77
C GLY A 20 -21.21 -2.70 2.13
N HIS A 21 -20.21 -3.56 2.26
CA HIS A 21 -19.72 -4.08 3.53
C HIS A 21 -18.75 -3.08 4.16
N GLU A 22 -19.20 -2.35 5.18
CA GLU A 22 -18.37 -1.40 5.94
C GLU A 22 -17.46 -2.12 6.93
N PHE A 23 -16.23 -1.62 7.06
CA PHE A 23 -15.22 -2.14 7.99
C PHE A 23 -14.21 -1.06 8.38
N THR A 24 -13.49 -1.32 9.46
CA THR A 24 -12.27 -0.58 9.82
C THR A 24 -11.08 -1.52 9.89
N VAL A 25 -9.88 -0.97 9.71
CA VAL A 25 -8.62 -1.68 9.97
C VAL A 25 -7.75 -0.83 10.89
N GLU A 26 -7.27 -1.44 11.96
CA GLU A 26 -6.31 -0.84 12.88
C GLU A 26 -5.10 -1.74 13.02
N GLY A 27 -3.93 -1.15 13.30
CA GLY A 27 -2.75 -1.95 13.59
C GLY A 27 -1.49 -1.14 13.80
N GLU A 28 -0.41 -1.86 14.00
CA GLU A 28 0.91 -1.30 14.27
C GLU A 28 2.00 -2.14 13.60
N GLY A 29 3.17 -1.53 13.45
CA GLY A 29 4.31 -2.21 12.85
C GLY A 29 5.62 -1.50 13.09
N THR A 30 6.67 -2.12 12.57
CA THR A 30 8.04 -1.63 12.58
C THR A 30 8.68 -1.81 11.22
N GLY A 31 9.65 -0.98 10.91
CA GLY A 31 10.37 -1.12 9.66
C GLY A 31 11.69 -0.39 9.65
N LYS A 32 12.43 -0.65 8.58
CA LYS A 32 13.76 -0.11 8.34
C LYS A 32 13.75 0.68 7.02
N PRO A 33 13.52 2.01 7.07
CA PRO A 33 13.25 2.80 5.88
C PRO A 33 14.34 2.73 4.79
N TYR A 34 15.61 2.64 5.21
CA TYR A 34 16.76 2.61 4.30
C TYR A 34 17.10 1.19 3.80
N GLU A 35 16.62 0.15 4.48
CA GLU A 35 16.69 -1.24 3.98
C GLU A 35 15.51 -1.55 3.05
N GLY A 36 14.49 -0.69 3.02
CA GLY A 36 13.29 -0.90 2.21
C GLY A 36 12.37 -1.96 2.77
N HIS A 37 12.40 -2.18 4.08
CA HIS A 37 11.72 -3.29 4.76
C HIS A 37 10.70 -2.77 5.76
N GLN A 38 9.53 -3.42 5.82
CA GLN A 38 8.53 -3.18 6.86
C GLN A 38 7.72 -4.44 7.18
N GLU A 39 7.30 -4.54 8.43
CA GLU A 39 6.42 -5.59 8.94
C GLU A 39 5.35 -4.98 9.86
N MET A 40 4.17 -5.59 9.90
CA MET A 40 3.05 -5.08 10.68
C MET A 40 1.99 -6.14 10.96
N THR A 41 1.19 -5.90 11.98
CA THR A 41 -0.01 -6.68 12.31
C THR A 41 -1.23 -5.78 12.23
N LEU A 42 -2.23 -6.22 11.48
CA LEU A 42 -3.46 -5.49 11.18
C LEU A 42 -4.67 -6.30 11.62
N ARG A 43 -5.66 -5.63 12.20
CA ARG A 43 -6.93 -6.22 12.63
C ARG A 43 -8.08 -5.57 11.86
N VAL A 44 -8.89 -6.39 11.21
CA VAL A 44 -10.12 -5.99 10.55
C VAL A 44 -11.30 -6.08 11.53
N THR A 45 -12.11 -5.03 11.57
CA THR A 45 -13.38 -5.02 12.30
C THR A 45 -14.50 -4.71 11.34
N MET A 46 -15.38 -5.68 11.09
CA MET A 46 -16.57 -5.48 10.26
C MET A 46 -17.63 -4.70 11.04
N ALA A 47 -18.31 -3.74 10.41
CA ALA A 47 -19.36 -2.95 11.06
C ALA A 47 -20.52 -3.83 11.57
N LYS A 48 -20.82 -4.93 10.85
CA LYS A 48 -21.84 -5.92 11.23
C LYS A 48 -21.28 -7.09 12.05
N GLY A 49 -20.01 -7.03 12.47
CA GLY A 49 -19.31 -8.15 13.09
C GLY A 49 -19.03 -9.31 12.14
N GLY A 50 -18.45 -10.40 12.67
CA GLY A 50 -18.15 -11.60 11.91
C GLY A 50 -16.85 -11.55 11.09
N PRO A 51 -16.59 -12.59 10.28
CA PRO A 51 -15.41 -12.66 9.42
C PRO A 51 -15.49 -11.65 8.27
N MET A 52 -14.34 -11.18 7.82
CA MET A 52 -14.23 -10.34 6.63
C MET A 52 -14.71 -11.10 5.37
N PRO A 53 -15.69 -10.58 4.60
CA PRO A 53 -16.34 -11.29 3.49
C PRO A 53 -15.64 -11.07 2.14
N PHE A 54 -14.36 -10.73 2.14
CA PHE A 54 -13.55 -10.50 0.94
C PHE A 54 -12.08 -10.81 1.24
N SER A 55 -11.27 -10.98 0.21
CA SER A 55 -9.84 -11.22 0.35
C SER A 55 -9.07 -10.02 0.91
N PHE A 56 -8.20 -10.26 1.89
CA PHE A 56 -7.37 -9.21 2.48
C PHE A 56 -6.39 -8.60 1.49
N ASP A 57 -6.06 -9.31 0.41
CA ASP A 57 -5.20 -8.80 -0.67
C ASP A 57 -5.77 -7.53 -1.30
N LEU A 58 -7.08 -7.34 -1.25
CA LEU A 58 -7.77 -6.13 -1.72
C LEU A 58 -7.31 -4.87 -0.98
N VAL A 59 -6.86 -4.98 0.27
CA VAL A 59 -6.46 -3.82 1.09
C VAL A 59 -4.99 -3.84 1.53
N SER A 60 -4.31 -4.98 1.44
CA SER A 60 -2.92 -5.16 1.92
C SER A 60 -1.94 -4.12 1.34
N HIS A 61 -2.08 -3.83 0.04
CA HIS A 61 -1.25 -2.85 -0.67
C HIS A 61 -1.43 -1.40 -0.17
N THR A 62 -2.49 -1.09 0.59
CA THR A 62 -2.68 0.23 1.19
C THR A 62 -1.66 0.46 2.32
N PHE A 63 -1.36 -0.57 3.09
CA PHE A 63 -0.46 -0.46 4.25
C PHE A 63 1.00 -0.68 3.88
N CYS A 64 1.25 -1.48 2.83
CA CYS A 64 2.58 -1.75 2.29
C CYS A 64 2.91 -0.85 1.10
N TYR A 65 2.35 -1.13 -0.08
CA TYR A 65 2.59 -0.32 -1.29
C TYR A 65 2.18 1.18 -1.11
N GLY A 66 1.39 1.51 -0.09
CA GLY A 66 1.09 2.89 0.28
C GLY A 66 2.17 3.58 1.12
N HIS A 67 3.11 2.85 1.72
CA HIS A 67 4.06 3.37 2.70
C HIS A 67 5.49 3.49 2.15
N ARG A 68 5.64 4.32 1.12
CA ARG A 68 6.88 4.50 0.35
C ARG A 68 8.14 5.04 1.07
N PRO A 69 8.10 5.62 2.28
CA PRO A 69 9.31 5.84 3.07
C PRO A 69 10.12 4.56 3.32
N PHE A 70 9.46 3.39 3.35
CA PHE A 70 10.09 2.07 3.40
C PHE A 70 10.42 1.57 2.00
N THR A 71 11.37 2.23 1.34
CA THR A 71 11.91 1.81 0.05
C THR A 71 13.40 2.09 0.04
N LYS A 72 14.20 1.09 -0.34
CA LYS A 72 15.64 1.23 -0.46
C LYS A 72 15.96 2.00 -1.74
N TYR A 73 16.33 3.27 -1.59
CA TYR A 73 16.80 4.10 -2.69
C TYR A 73 18.33 4.04 -2.79
N PRO A 74 18.88 3.87 -4.00
CA PRO A 74 20.31 4.02 -4.21
C PRO A 74 20.67 5.52 -4.25
N GLU A 75 21.94 5.86 -4.05
CA GLU A 75 22.38 7.26 -3.88
C GLU A 75 22.10 8.13 -5.11
N GLU A 76 22.11 7.53 -6.30
CA GLU A 76 21.90 8.20 -7.58
C GLU A 76 20.44 8.59 -7.86
N ILE A 77 19.46 8.04 -7.12
CA ILE A 77 18.05 8.38 -7.29
C ILE A 77 17.57 9.20 -6.07
N PRO A 78 17.16 10.47 -6.25
CA PRO A 78 16.60 11.26 -5.17
C PRO A 78 15.36 10.62 -4.53
N ASP A 79 15.42 10.34 -3.23
CA ASP A 79 14.30 9.75 -2.50
C ASP A 79 13.23 10.80 -2.19
N TYR A 80 12.20 10.87 -3.04
CA TYR A 80 11.06 11.78 -2.88
C TYR A 80 10.31 11.54 -1.57
N PHE A 81 10.15 10.29 -1.18
CA PHE A 81 9.27 9.89 -0.08
C PHE A 81 9.86 10.21 1.28
N LYS A 82 11.16 10.00 1.47
CA LYS A 82 11.86 10.40 2.70
C LYS A 82 12.03 11.93 2.78
N GLN A 83 12.20 12.62 1.64
CA GLN A 83 12.22 14.09 1.57
C GLN A 83 10.88 14.75 1.96
N ALA A 84 9.76 14.03 1.90
CA ALA A 84 8.45 14.55 2.27
C ALA A 84 8.27 14.78 3.78
N PHE A 85 9.18 14.29 4.61
CA PHE A 85 9.10 14.39 6.07
C PHE A 85 10.08 15.42 6.64
N PRO A 86 9.69 16.15 7.70
CA PRO A 86 8.59 15.86 8.63
C PRO A 86 7.18 16.30 8.20
N GLU A 87 7.03 17.04 7.10
CA GLU A 87 5.75 17.67 6.75
C GLU A 87 4.61 16.71 6.39
N GLY A 88 4.94 15.57 5.79
CA GLY A 88 4.00 14.50 5.50
C GLY A 88 3.87 14.17 4.02
N LEU A 89 3.24 13.03 3.77
CA LEU A 89 3.01 12.45 2.45
C LEU A 89 1.54 12.06 2.36
N SER A 90 0.90 12.34 1.24
CA SER A 90 -0.38 11.73 0.88
C SER A 90 -0.28 11.01 -0.45
N TRP A 91 -1.20 10.10 -0.69
CA TRP A 91 -1.30 9.42 -1.97
C TRP A 91 -2.75 8.99 -2.26
N GLU A 92 -3.03 8.82 -3.56
CA GLU A 92 -4.31 8.36 -4.10
C GLU A 92 -4.03 7.24 -5.09
N ARG A 93 -4.80 6.16 -5.04
CA ARG A 93 -4.66 5.00 -5.92
C ARG A 93 -6.02 4.54 -6.43
N SER A 94 -6.07 4.22 -7.73
CA SER A 94 -7.17 3.46 -8.33
C SER A 94 -6.73 2.04 -8.66
N LEU A 95 -7.64 1.09 -8.46
CA LEU A 95 -7.49 -0.32 -8.75
C LEU A 95 -8.54 -0.73 -9.77
N GLN A 96 -8.10 -1.33 -10.88
CA GLN A 96 -8.99 -1.84 -11.93
C GLN A 96 -8.74 -3.33 -12.13
N PHE A 97 -9.65 -4.17 -11.64
CA PHE A 97 -9.57 -5.62 -11.77
C PHE A 97 -10.10 -6.07 -13.13
N GLU A 98 -9.60 -7.21 -13.62
CA GLU A 98 -9.98 -7.74 -14.93
C GLU A 98 -11.43 -8.23 -15.03
N ASP A 99 -12.09 -8.49 -13.90
CA ASP A 99 -13.49 -8.92 -13.81
C ASP A 99 -14.48 -7.74 -13.67
N GLY A 100 -13.99 -6.50 -13.75
CA GLY A 100 -14.79 -5.29 -13.61
C GLY A 100 -14.87 -4.74 -12.18
N GLY A 101 -14.30 -5.44 -11.19
CA GLY A 101 -14.11 -4.92 -9.85
C GLY A 101 -13.28 -3.64 -9.86
N PHE A 102 -13.67 -2.65 -9.06
CA PHE A 102 -12.98 -1.38 -8.97
C PHE A 102 -12.81 -0.96 -7.52
N ALA A 103 -11.65 -0.38 -7.19
CA ALA A 103 -11.48 0.28 -5.92
C ALA A 103 -10.72 1.61 -6.05
N ALA A 104 -11.00 2.51 -5.12
CA ALA A 104 -10.26 3.74 -4.92
C ALA A 104 -9.86 3.85 -3.45
N VAL A 105 -8.63 4.30 -3.22
CA VAL A 105 -8.11 4.50 -1.88
C VAL A 105 -7.22 5.74 -1.84
N SER A 106 -7.31 6.47 -0.75
CA SER A 106 -6.43 7.60 -0.45
C SER A 106 -5.89 7.45 0.96
N ALA A 107 -4.66 7.89 1.19
CA ALA A 107 -4.08 7.95 2.53
C ALA A 107 -3.28 9.21 2.79
N HIS A 108 -3.19 9.55 4.08
CA HIS A 108 -2.33 10.58 4.63
C HIS A 108 -1.38 9.95 5.65
N ILE A 109 -0.10 10.30 5.53
CA ILE A 109 0.98 9.80 6.36
C ILE A 109 1.66 10.99 7.00
N SER A 110 1.61 11.03 8.33
CA SER A 110 2.29 12.04 9.14
C SER A 110 3.34 11.38 10.04
N LEU A 111 4.26 12.16 10.59
CA LEU A 111 5.32 11.67 11.45
C LEU A 111 5.29 12.35 12.81
N ARG A 112 5.23 11.56 13.89
CA ARG A 112 5.39 12.04 15.27
C ARG A 112 6.54 11.29 15.94
N GLY A 113 7.62 12.01 16.26
CA GLY A 113 8.83 11.38 16.79
C GLY A 113 9.42 10.39 15.79
N ASN A 114 9.42 9.09 16.12
CA ASN A 114 9.83 8.00 15.23
C ASN A 114 8.66 7.12 14.77
N CYS A 115 7.42 7.59 14.89
CA CYS A 115 6.22 6.83 14.54
C CYS A 115 5.45 7.51 13.40
N PHE A 116 5.29 6.80 12.28
CA PHE A 116 4.39 7.19 11.22
C PHE A 116 2.94 6.90 11.61
N GLU A 117 2.06 7.88 11.43
CA GLU A 117 0.61 7.71 11.55
C GLU A 117 0.02 7.69 10.14
N HIS A 118 -0.47 6.53 9.72
CA HIS A 118 -1.03 6.28 8.40
C HIS A 118 -2.55 6.15 8.49
N LYS A 119 -3.28 7.12 7.91
CA LYS A 119 -4.74 7.15 7.89
C LYS A 119 -5.25 7.03 6.46
N SER A 120 -6.13 6.08 6.21
CA SER A 120 -6.61 5.77 4.86
C SER A 120 -8.13 5.66 4.77
N LYS A 121 -8.66 5.88 3.58
CA LYS A 121 -10.08 5.65 3.23
C LYS A 121 -10.15 4.80 1.98
N PHE A 122 -10.90 3.71 2.04
CA PHE A 122 -10.97 2.71 0.97
C PHE A 122 -12.43 2.50 0.53
N VAL A 123 -12.68 2.52 -0.77
CA VAL A 123 -13.99 2.19 -1.35
C VAL A 123 -13.80 1.21 -2.51
N GLY A 124 -14.39 0.03 -2.41
CA GLY A 124 -14.43 -1.01 -3.44
C GLY A 124 -15.87 -1.29 -3.89
N VAL A 125 -16.08 -1.41 -5.20
CA VAL A 125 -17.40 -1.59 -5.83
C VAL A 125 -17.33 -2.55 -7.01
N ASN A 126 -18.50 -3.07 -7.39
CA ASN A 126 -18.70 -3.92 -8.57
C ASN A 126 -17.86 -5.19 -8.61
N PHE A 127 -17.38 -5.68 -7.46
CA PHE A 127 -16.75 -6.99 -7.42
C PHE A 127 -17.81 -8.08 -7.62
N PRO A 128 -17.63 -9.02 -8.57
CA PRO A 128 -18.55 -10.14 -8.74
C PRO A 128 -18.68 -10.94 -7.45
N ALA A 129 -19.90 -11.33 -7.11
CA ALA A 129 -20.17 -12.06 -5.87
C ALA A 129 -19.44 -13.43 -5.85
N ASP A 130 -19.31 -14.07 -7.00
CA ASP A 130 -18.59 -15.31 -7.25
C ASP A 130 -17.12 -15.09 -7.68
N GLY A 131 -16.66 -13.84 -7.73
CA GLY A 131 -15.30 -13.47 -8.10
C GLY A 131 -14.27 -13.77 -6.99
N PRO A 132 -12.98 -13.86 -7.33
CA PRO A 132 -11.94 -14.30 -6.41
C PRO A 132 -11.77 -13.39 -5.19
N VAL A 133 -12.07 -12.10 -5.34
CA VAL A 133 -12.03 -11.12 -4.24
C VAL A 133 -13.13 -11.42 -3.21
N MET A 134 -14.40 -11.52 -3.64
CA MET A 134 -15.54 -11.73 -2.73
C MET A 134 -15.60 -13.16 -2.20
N GLN A 135 -15.04 -14.13 -2.93
CA GLN A 135 -14.94 -15.53 -2.48
C GLN A 135 -13.69 -15.80 -1.63
N ASN A 136 -12.87 -14.78 -1.33
CA ASN A 136 -11.63 -14.92 -0.57
C ASN A 136 -10.70 -16.03 -1.13
N GLN A 137 -10.55 -16.06 -2.45
CA GLN A 137 -9.81 -17.12 -3.17
C GLN A 137 -8.40 -16.70 -3.59
N SER A 138 -8.00 -15.44 -3.38
CA SER A 138 -6.61 -15.05 -3.58
C SER A 138 -5.77 -15.37 -2.34
N SER A 139 -4.49 -15.65 -2.55
CA SER A 139 -3.54 -15.99 -1.49
C SER A 139 -2.48 -14.92 -1.24
N ASP A 140 -2.09 -14.16 -2.27
CA ASP A 140 -1.07 -13.11 -2.18
C ASP A 140 -1.07 -12.27 -3.45
N TRP A 141 -0.27 -11.19 -3.45
CA TRP A 141 0.18 -10.53 -4.68
C TRP A 141 1.45 -11.20 -5.22
N GLU A 142 1.62 -11.23 -6.53
CA GLU A 142 2.91 -11.49 -7.16
C GLU A 142 3.91 -10.35 -6.88
N PRO A 143 5.22 -10.63 -6.81
CA PRO A 143 6.23 -9.59 -6.88
C PRO A 143 6.04 -8.75 -8.15
N SER A 144 6.26 -7.44 -8.04
CA SER A 144 5.97 -6.50 -9.12
C SER A 144 7.04 -5.43 -9.26
N THR A 145 6.97 -4.68 -10.37
CA THR A 145 7.84 -3.53 -10.64
C THR A 145 6.95 -2.35 -11.04
N GLU A 146 6.85 -1.36 -10.17
CA GLU A 146 6.08 -0.13 -10.41
C GLU A 146 6.93 0.87 -11.19
N LYS A 147 6.38 1.39 -12.30
CA LYS A 147 7.01 2.49 -13.02
C LYS A 147 6.68 3.81 -12.31
N ILE A 148 7.70 4.54 -11.91
CA ILE A 148 7.59 5.84 -11.27
C ILE A 148 7.96 6.94 -12.27
N THR A 149 7.10 7.95 -12.39
CA THR A 149 7.31 9.12 -13.23
C THR A 149 7.05 10.41 -12.46
N THR A 150 7.68 11.50 -12.88
CA THR A 150 7.51 12.82 -12.29
C THR A 150 6.59 13.68 -13.16
N CYS A 151 5.58 14.30 -12.56
CA CYS A 151 4.63 15.18 -13.25
C CYS A 151 4.24 16.30 -12.28
N ASP A 152 4.46 17.57 -12.64
CA ASP A 152 4.03 18.75 -11.87
C ASP A 152 4.41 18.74 -10.36
N GLY A 153 5.60 18.23 -10.04
CA GLY A 153 6.10 18.19 -8.65
C GLY A 153 5.55 17.05 -7.78
N VAL A 154 4.73 16.17 -8.37
CA VAL A 154 4.26 14.92 -7.75
C VAL A 154 4.87 13.72 -8.47
N LEU A 155 4.81 12.56 -7.82
CA LEU A 155 5.15 11.28 -8.47
C LEU A 155 3.88 10.56 -8.89
N LYS A 156 3.93 9.88 -10.03
CA LYS A 156 2.93 8.94 -10.49
C LYS A 156 3.53 7.54 -10.55
N GLY A 157 2.76 6.57 -10.10
CA GLY A 157 3.12 5.16 -10.12
C GLY A 157 2.12 4.35 -10.93
N ASP A 158 2.61 3.53 -11.85
CA ASP A 158 1.79 2.65 -12.68
C ASP A 158 2.36 1.23 -12.59
N VAL A 159 1.51 0.26 -12.22
CA VAL A 159 1.90 -1.15 -12.13
C VAL A 159 0.74 -2.08 -12.45
N THR A 160 0.99 -3.09 -13.26
CA THR A 160 0.07 -4.20 -13.49
C THR A 160 0.36 -5.27 -12.44
N MET A 161 -0.55 -5.39 -11.49
CA MET A 161 -0.49 -6.35 -10.40
C MET A 161 -1.19 -7.65 -10.78
N PHE A 162 -0.79 -8.74 -10.13
CA PHE A 162 -1.42 -10.05 -10.29
C PHE A 162 -1.65 -10.68 -8.92
N LEU A 163 -2.90 -10.98 -8.58
CA LEU A 163 -3.22 -11.83 -7.44
C LEU A 163 -2.89 -13.27 -7.78
N LYS A 164 -2.30 -14.00 -6.84
CA LYS A 164 -2.20 -15.45 -6.86
C LYS A 164 -3.53 -16.04 -6.39
N LEU A 165 -4.04 -17.03 -7.11
CA LEU A 165 -5.27 -17.73 -6.73
C LEU A 165 -4.95 -19.07 -6.06
N ALA A 166 -5.75 -19.45 -5.06
CA ALA A 166 -5.54 -20.68 -4.27
C ALA A 166 -5.58 -21.96 -5.13
N GLY A 167 -6.36 -21.97 -6.21
CA GLY A 167 -6.46 -23.07 -7.17
C GLY A 167 -5.37 -23.07 -8.25
N GLY A 168 -4.40 -22.15 -8.18
CA GLY A 168 -3.48 -21.84 -9.28
C GLY A 168 -4.05 -20.79 -10.24
N GLY A 169 -3.18 -20.24 -11.09
CA GLY A 169 -3.52 -19.11 -11.96
C GLY A 169 -3.34 -17.75 -11.29
N ASN A 170 -3.71 -16.70 -12.00
CA ASN A 170 -3.59 -15.33 -11.54
C ASN A 170 -4.82 -14.49 -11.90
N HIS A 171 -4.97 -13.36 -11.23
CA HIS A 171 -6.04 -12.39 -11.48
C HIS A 171 -5.47 -10.98 -11.53
N LYS A 172 -5.56 -10.34 -12.70
CA LYS A 172 -4.92 -9.05 -12.97
C LYS A 172 -5.64 -7.88 -12.30
N CYS A 173 -4.86 -6.92 -11.81
CA CYS A 173 -5.33 -5.63 -11.35
C CYS A 173 -4.39 -4.51 -11.80
N GLN A 174 -4.89 -3.48 -12.48
CA GLN A 174 -4.09 -2.31 -12.81
C GLN A 174 -4.13 -1.31 -11.65
N PHE A 175 -2.96 -0.96 -11.13
CA PHE A 175 -2.81 0.16 -10.20
C PHE A 175 -2.39 1.42 -10.94
N LYS A 176 -2.97 2.55 -10.54
CA LYS A 176 -2.50 3.89 -10.88
C LYS A 176 -2.47 4.72 -9.61
N THR A 177 -1.31 5.26 -9.28
CA THR A 177 -1.07 5.96 -8.01
C THR A 177 -0.55 7.36 -8.27
N THR A 178 -0.98 8.34 -7.47
CA THR A 178 -0.33 9.65 -7.37
C THR A 178 0.17 9.85 -5.95
N TYR A 179 1.46 10.18 -5.80
CA TYR A 179 2.12 10.44 -4.52
C TYR A 179 2.42 11.93 -4.39
N LYS A 180 1.99 12.55 -3.29
CA LYS A 180 1.98 14.00 -3.07
C LYS A 180 2.62 14.34 -1.73
N ALA A 181 3.82 14.92 -1.75
CA ALA A 181 4.43 15.49 -0.56
C ALA A 181 3.67 16.74 -0.10
N ALA A 182 3.57 16.94 1.22
CA ALA A 182 2.88 18.10 1.81
C ALA A 182 3.59 19.43 1.53
N LYS A 183 4.89 19.38 1.20
CA LYS A 183 5.67 20.51 0.70
C LYS A 183 6.36 20.17 -0.60
N LYS A 184 6.68 21.20 -1.37
CA LYS A 184 7.49 21.10 -2.59
C LYS A 184 8.83 20.41 -2.27
N ILE A 185 9.09 19.30 -2.96
CA ILE A 185 10.36 18.58 -2.86
C ILE A 185 11.42 19.31 -3.70
N LEU A 186 12.61 19.51 -3.11
CA LEU A 186 13.71 20.25 -3.72
C LEU A 186 14.40 19.42 -4.82
N LYS A 187 14.65 18.14 -4.55
CA LYS A 187 15.31 17.23 -5.49
C LYS A 187 14.33 16.17 -5.96
N MET A 188 13.70 16.43 -7.10
CA MET A 188 12.81 15.48 -7.75
C MET A 188 13.62 14.36 -8.41
N PRO A 189 13.23 13.09 -8.27
CA PRO A 189 13.83 12.01 -9.04
C PRO A 189 13.44 12.08 -10.52
N GLN A 190 14.30 11.48 -11.36
CA GLN A 190 13.93 11.12 -12.73
C GLN A 190 12.99 9.90 -12.71
N SER A 191 12.49 9.52 -13.89
CA SER A 191 11.73 8.27 -14.02
C SER A 191 12.61 7.09 -13.63
N HIS A 192 12.04 6.18 -12.86
CA HIS A 192 12.71 4.99 -12.34
C HIS A 192 11.65 3.93 -12.04
N PHE A 193 12.07 2.82 -11.43
CA PHE A 193 11.22 1.73 -11.02
C PHE A 193 11.34 1.47 -9.53
N ILE A 194 10.31 0.85 -8.95
CA ILE A 194 10.37 0.27 -7.62
C ILE A 194 9.94 -1.18 -7.71
N GLY A 195 10.84 -2.10 -7.37
CA GLY A 195 10.53 -3.52 -7.21
C GLY A 195 9.91 -3.77 -5.84
N HIS A 196 8.87 -4.59 -5.78
CA HIS A 196 8.12 -4.89 -4.57
C HIS A 196 7.96 -6.38 -4.37
N ARG A 197 8.06 -6.82 -3.11
CA ARG A 197 7.64 -8.14 -2.65
C ARG A 197 6.82 -7.98 -1.38
N LEU A 198 5.50 -8.08 -1.53
CA LEU A 198 4.53 -8.09 -0.44
C LEU A 198 4.11 -9.54 -0.19
N VAL A 199 4.12 -9.96 1.07
CA VAL A 199 3.62 -11.26 1.52
C VAL A 199 2.72 -11.04 2.72
N ARG A 200 1.65 -11.84 2.81
CA ARG A 200 0.78 -11.85 3.98
C ARG A 200 0.73 -13.21 4.68
N LYS A 201 0.38 -13.16 5.97
CA LYS A 201 -0.09 -14.31 6.73
C LYS A 201 -1.38 -13.90 7.47
N THR A 202 -2.48 -14.61 7.20
CA THR A 202 -3.81 -14.22 7.70
C THR A 202 -4.41 -15.33 8.56
N GLU A 203 -4.91 -14.97 9.74
CA GLU A 203 -5.63 -15.83 10.67
C GLU A 203 -6.93 -15.13 11.09
N GLY A 204 -8.05 -15.54 10.48
CA GLY A 204 -9.34 -14.88 10.66
C GLY A 204 -9.29 -13.42 10.20
N ASN A 205 -9.59 -12.49 11.11
CA ASN A 205 -9.58 -11.05 10.85
C ASN A 205 -8.24 -10.38 11.21
N ILE A 206 -7.20 -11.15 11.51
CA ILE A 206 -5.86 -10.63 11.80
C ILE A 206 -4.94 -11.02 10.65
N THR A 207 -4.22 -10.04 10.11
CA THR A 207 -3.22 -10.26 9.06
C THR A 207 -1.89 -9.64 9.46
N GLU A 208 -0.83 -10.43 9.34
CA GLU A 208 0.55 -9.95 9.34
C GLU A 208 0.97 -9.67 7.89
N LEU A 209 1.62 -8.53 7.65
CA LEU A 209 2.19 -8.19 6.35
C LEU A 209 3.69 -7.96 6.47
N VAL A 210 4.42 -8.36 5.44
CA VAL A 210 5.83 -8.01 5.23
C VAL A 210 5.98 -7.48 3.82
N GLU A 211 6.68 -6.36 3.66
CA GLU A 211 7.08 -5.83 2.35
C GLU A 211 8.56 -5.50 2.32
N ASP A 212 9.21 -5.95 1.23
CA ASP A 212 10.51 -5.46 0.80
C ASP A 212 10.34 -4.65 -0.49
N ALA A 213 10.93 -3.46 -0.56
CA ALA A 213 10.86 -2.57 -1.72
C ALA A 213 12.21 -1.91 -2.03
N VAL A 214 12.60 -1.92 -3.31
CA VAL A 214 13.88 -1.39 -3.78
C VAL A 214 13.67 -0.54 -5.03
N ALA A 215 14.16 0.70 -5.01
CA ALA A 215 14.17 1.56 -6.19
C ALA A 215 15.37 1.24 -7.09
N HIS A 216 15.17 1.27 -8.40
CA HIS A 216 16.21 1.03 -9.41
C HIS A 216 15.85 1.69 -10.74
N CYS A 217 16.80 1.78 -11.67
CA CYS A 217 16.54 2.21 -13.05
C CYS A 217 16.31 1.02 -13.99
#